data_AF-A0A3N7GNC2-F1
#
_entry.id   AF-A0A3N7GNC2-F1
#
_cell.length_a   1.000
_cell.length_b   1.000
_cell.length_c   1.000
_cell.angle_alpha   90.00
_cell.angle_beta   90.00
_cell.angle_gamma   90.00
#
_symmetry.space_group_name_H-M   'P 1'
#
loop_
_entity.id
_entity.type
_entity.pdbx_description
1 polymer ?
#
loop_
_entity_poly.entity_id
_entity_poly.type
_entity_poly.pdbx_seq_one_letter_code
_entity_poly.pdbx_strand_id
1 'polypeptide(L)'
;MAAFNVVKDEVAGEEEYEWLKSNPKIMKAGKMICRLVKDIVGHEVEQKRGDSASGVERFMKQYDVSEKKAIEEIQKMVANGWKDINEDCMRPTNAPMRLLQQIVNLVRVTEVTYGHNDDAYTIPQSLKDYVTLLYVEKVPMCE
;
A
#
# COMPACT_ATOMS: atom_id res chain seq x y z
N MET A 1 8.74 -0.40 -12.06
CA MET A 1 9.77 0.65 -12.09
C MET A 1 9.68 1.64 -10.93
N ALA A 2 8.50 2.16 -10.56
CA ALA A 2 8.39 3.19 -9.50
C ALA A 2 8.95 2.79 -8.12
N ALA A 3 8.80 1.53 -7.70
CA ALA A 3 9.33 1.07 -6.40
C ALA A 3 10.86 1.04 -6.29
N PHE A 4 11.60 1.03 -7.41
CA PHE A 4 13.06 0.93 -7.39
C PHE A 4 13.75 2.28 -7.05
N ASN A 5 13.17 3.40 -7.49
CA ASN A 5 13.78 4.71 -7.32
C ASN A 5 13.72 5.24 -5.88
N VAL A 6 12.84 4.70 -5.03
CA VAL A 6 12.68 5.11 -3.62
C VAL A 6 13.79 4.54 -2.71
N VAL A 7 14.46 3.47 -3.13
CA VAL A 7 15.40 2.68 -2.31
C VAL A 7 16.85 3.17 -2.43
N LYS A 8 17.13 4.07 -3.37
CA LYS A 8 18.46 4.22 -3.96
C LYS A 8 19.53 4.87 -3.07
N ASP A 9 19.15 5.54 -1.99
CA ASP A 9 20.08 6.49 -1.36
C ASP A 9 21.02 5.96 -0.28
N GLU A 10 21.01 4.66 0.07
CA GLU A 10 22.08 4.11 0.95
C GLU A 10 22.08 2.56 1.09
N VAL A 11 21.09 1.84 0.56
CA VAL A 11 20.80 0.43 0.94
C VAL A 11 20.88 -0.56 -0.24
N ALA A 12 21.05 -0.12 -1.48
CA ALA A 12 20.92 -1.00 -2.66
C ALA A 12 22.23 -1.19 -3.42
N GLY A 13 22.89 -2.33 -3.19
CA GLY A 13 23.87 -2.93 -4.10
C GLY A 13 23.21 -3.82 -5.16
N GLU A 14 24.03 -4.51 -5.95
CA GLU A 14 23.57 -5.42 -7.01
C GLU A 14 22.78 -6.62 -6.44
N GLU A 15 23.19 -7.13 -5.28
CA GLU A 15 22.53 -8.24 -4.60
C GLU A 15 21.12 -7.87 -4.10
N GLU A 16 20.96 -6.69 -3.49
CA GLU A 16 19.64 -6.20 -3.07
C GLU A 16 18.74 -5.92 -4.27
N TYR A 17 19.31 -5.43 -5.37
CA TYR A 17 18.56 -5.22 -6.60
C TYR A 17 18.02 -6.53 -7.18
N GLU A 18 18.86 -7.56 -7.32
CA GLU A 18 18.43 -8.85 -7.82
C GLU A 18 17.45 -9.54 -6.85
N TRP A 19 17.63 -9.37 -5.53
CA TRP A 19 16.66 -9.82 -4.53
C TRP A 19 15.31 -9.12 -4.70
N LEU A 20 15.25 -7.80 -4.87
CA LEU A 20 14.01 -7.07 -5.11
C LEU A 20 13.34 -7.53 -6.42
N LYS A 21 14.14 -7.73 -7.47
CA LYS A 21 13.70 -8.14 -8.80
C LYS A 21 13.15 -9.56 -8.81
N SER A 22 13.65 -10.44 -7.92
CA SER A 22 13.07 -11.78 -7.70
C SER A 22 11.66 -11.74 -7.10
N ASN A 23 11.16 -10.55 -6.76
CA ASN A 23 9.81 -10.29 -6.24
C ASN A 23 9.53 -11.11 -4.97
N PRO A 24 10.23 -10.80 -3.87
CA PRO A 24 10.16 -11.55 -2.61
C PRO A 24 8.75 -11.45 -2.02
N LYS A 25 8.48 -12.30 -1.02
CA LYS A 25 7.14 -12.44 -0.46
C LYS A 25 6.60 -11.12 0.09
N ILE A 26 7.41 -10.36 0.82
CA ILE A 26 7.09 -9.00 1.31
C ILE A 26 6.70 -8.03 0.18
N MET A 27 7.38 -8.10 -0.96
CA MET A 27 7.10 -7.25 -2.13
C MET A 27 5.79 -7.66 -2.82
N LYS A 28 5.54 -8.98 -2.94
CA LYS A 28 4.27 -9.50 -3.46
C LYS A 28 3.10 -9.09 -2.57
N ALA A 29 3.24 -9.25 -1.25
CA ALA A 29 2.24 -8.87 -0.28
C ALA A 29 1.98 -7.36 -0.30
N GLY A 30 3.03 -6.54 -0.31
CA GLY A 30 2.90 -5.08 -0.40
C GLY A 30 2.16 -4.61 -1.67
N LYS A 31 2.53 -5.14 -2.84
CA LYS A 31 1.83 -4.83 -4.10
C LYS A 31 0.35 -5.22 -4.06
N MET A 32 0.05 -6.38 -3.46
CA MET A 32 -1.32 -6.86 -3.29
C MET A 32 -2.12 -5.90 -2.39
N ILE A 33 -1.58 -5.55 -1.21
CA ILE A 33 -2.23 -4.61 -0.29
C ILE A 33 -2.51 -3.28 -0.97
N CYS A 34 -1.49 -2.66 -1.58
CA CYS A 34 -1.66 -1.36 -2.23
C CYS A 34 -2.73 -1.39 -3.34
N ARG A 35 -2.82 -2.50 -4.08
CA ARG A 35 -3.85 -2.66 -5.11
C ARG A 35 -5.24 -2.81 -4.48
N LEU A 36 -5.39 -3.73 -3.54
CA LEU A 36 -6.68 -4.08 -2.96
C LEU A 36 -7.30 -2.92 -2.16
N VAL A 37 -6.49 -2.20 -1.39
CA VAL A 37 -6.96 -1.01 -0.64
C VAL A 37 -7.40 0.09 -1.60
N LYS A 38 -6.62 0.36 -2.65
CA LYS A 38 -6.99 1.34 -3.69
C LYS A 38 -8.30 0.95 -4.38
N ASP A 39 -8.43 -0.33 -4.76
CA ASP A 39 -9.62 -0.82 -5.44
C ASP A 39 -10.86 -0.72 -4.53
N ILE A 40 -10.76 -1.04 -3.22
CA ILE A 40 -11.88 -0.86 -2.28
C ILE A 40 -12.34 0.60 -2.19
N VAL A 41 -11.40 1.55 -2.14
CA VAL A 41 -11.75 2.95 -1.93
C VAL A 41 -12.17 3.66 -3.21
N GLY A 42 -11.56 3.30 -4.34
CA GLY A 42 -11.77 3.98 -5.61
C GLY A 42 -12.90 3.42 -6.47
N HIS A 43 -13.34 2.17 -6.26
CA HIS A 43 -14.11 1.46 -7.30
C HIS A 43 -15.40 2.18 -7.73
N GLU A 44 -16.18 2.78 -6.81
CA GLU A 44 -17.40 3.49 -7.22
C GLU A 44 -17.13 4.67 -8.15
N VAL A 45 -16.08 5.44 -7.87
CA VAL A 45 -15.69 6.61 -8.66
C VAL A 45 -15.10 6.16 -10.00
N GLU A 46 -14.27 5.12 -9.98
CA GLU A 46 -13.71 4.50 -11.18
C GLU A 46 -14.82 3.95 -12.10
N GLN A 47 -15.84 3.28 -11.55
CA GLN A 47 -17.02 2.83 -12.30
C GLN A 47 -17.79 3.99 -12.93
N LYS A 48 -18.05 5.07 -12.17
CA LYS A 48 -18.73 6.27 -12.69
C LYS A 48 -17.99 6.94 -13.84
N ARG A 49 -16.66 6.84 -13.85
CA ARG A 49 -15.80 7.37 -14.93
C ARG A 49 -15.73 6.46 -16.16
N GLY A 50 -16.26 5.23 -16.07
CA GLY A 50 -16.16 4.24 -17.14
C GLY A 50 -14.79 3.54 -17.19
N ASP A 51 -14.05 3.55 -16.08
CA ASP A 51 -12.78 2.84 -15.98
C ASP A 51 -12.99 1.31 -15.98
N SER A 52 -11.90 0.57 -16.16
CA SER A 52 -11.94 -0.90 -16.13
C SER A 52 -12.42 -1.42 -14.77
N ALA A 53 -13.13 -2.56 -14.75
CA ALA A 53 -13.55 -3.24 -13.53
C ALA A 53 -12.38 -3.44 -12.54
N SER A 54 -12.54 -2.94 -11.30
CA SER A 54 -11.57 -3.03 -10.22
C SER A 54 -11.53 -4.44 -9.63
N GLY A 55 -10.68 -4.66 -8.62
CA GLY A 55 -10.70 -5.89 -7.83
C GLY A 55 -12.08 -6.20 -7.22
N VAL A 56 -12.85 -5.19 -6.81
CA VAL A 56 -14.19 -5.37 -6.20
C VAL A 56 -15.16 -5.98 -7.20
N GLU A 57 -15.35 -5.35 -8.38
CA GLU A 57 -16.29 -5.84 -9.39
C GLU A 57 -15.88 -7.21 -9.94
N ARG A 58 -14.57 -7.44 -10.09
CA ARG A 58 -14.06 -8.74 -10.53
C ARG A 58 -14.36 -9.84 -9.52
N PHE A 59 -14.19 -9.55 -8.22
CA PHE A 59 -14.48 -10.50 -7.16
C PHE A 59 -15.99 -10.82 -7.09
N MET A 60 -16.83 -9.79 -7.13
CA MET A 60 -18.29 -9.96 -7.18
C MET A 60 -18.71 -10.85 -8.34
N LYS A 61 -18.20 -10.56 -9.56
CA LYS A 61 -18.53 -11.32 -10.77
C LYS A 61 -18.02 -12.77 -10.72
N GLN A 62 -16.83 -12.99 -10.15
CA GLN A 62 -16.23 -14.33 -10.11
C GLN A 62 -16.95 -15.26 -9.14
N TYR A 63 -17.39 -14.74 -7.99
CA TYR A 63 -17.95 -15.54 -6.90
C TYR A 63 -19.47 -15.37 -6.74
N ASP A 64 -20.10 -14.55 -7.58
CA ASP A 64 -21.53 -14.20 -7.52
C ASP A 64 -21.97 -13.74 -6.12
N VAL A 65 -21.23 -12.77 -5.58
CA VAL A 65 -21.44 -12.23 -4.24
C VAL A 65 -21.78 -10.75 -4.26
N SER A 66 -22.41 -10.28 -3.18
CA SER A 66 -22.65 -8.85 -2.99
C SER A 66 -21.34 -8.07 -2.83
N GLU A 67 -21.39 -6.78 -3.13
CA GLU A 67 -20.27 -5.86 -2.98
C GLU A 67 -19.72 -5.85 -1.54
N LYS A 68 -20.61 -5.74 -0.54
CA LYS A 68 -20.23 -5.82 0.88
C LYS A 68 -19.44 -7.11 1.16
N LYS A 69 -19.88 -8.24 0.62
CA LYS A 69 -19.21 -9.52 0.84
C LYS A 69 -17.86 -9.56 0.13
N ALA A 70 -17.76 -9.01 -1.08
CA ALA A 70 -16.49 -8.88 -1.78
C ALA A 70 -15.49 -8.02 -0.99
N ILE A 71 -15.90 -6.85 -0.50
CA ILE A 71 -15.06 -5.96 0.32
C ILE A 71 -14.59 -6.67 1.59
N GLU A 72 -15.47 -7.37 2.32
CA GLU A 72 -15.10 -8.15 3.51
C GLU A 72 -14.02 -9.21 3.22
N GLU A 73 -14.14 -9.94 2.10
CA GLU A 73 -13.14 -10.95 1.73
C GLU A 73 -11.82 -10.31 1.26
N ILE A 74 -11.88 -9.21 0.52
CA ILE A 74 -10.70 -8.44 0.12
C ILE A 74 -9.96 -7.88 1.35
N GLN A 75 -10.67 -7.38 2.36
CA GLN A 75 -10.06 -6.93 3.62
C GLN A 75 -9.33 -8.07 4.36
N LYS A 76 -9.85 -9.31 4.31
CA LYS A 76 -9.13 -10.48 4.85
C LYS A 76 -7.86 -10.78 4.05
N MET A 77 -7.89 -10.62 2.72
CA MET A 77 -6.69 -10.74 1.89
C MET A 77 -5.63 -9.70 2.27
N VAL A 78 -6.03 -8.44 2.50
CA VAL A 78 -5.15 -7.38 3.01
C VAL A 78 -4.55 -7.77 4.37
N ALA A 79 -5.37 -8.23 5.31
CA ALA A 79 -4.89 -8.67 6.63
C ALA A 79 -3.91 -9.84 6.54
N ASN A 80 -4.12 -10.78 5.61
CA ASN A 80 -3.17 -11.86 5.37
C ASN A 80 -1.88 -11.38 4.71
N GLY A 81 -1.95 -10.41 3.79
CA GLY A 81 -0.76 -9.75 3.24
C GLY A 81 0.09 -9.10 4.33
N TRP A 82 -0.51 -8.47 5.34
CA TRP A 82 0.23 -7.93 6.47
C TRP A 82 0.94 -9.00 7.32
N LYS A 83 0.32 -10.18 7.49
CA LYS A 83 1.00 -11.32 8.14
C LYS A 83 2.21 -11.78 7.36
N ASP A 84 2.10 -11.83 6.03
CA ASP A 84 3.20 -12.18 5.14
C ASP A 84 4.36 -11.16 5.22
N ILE A 85 4.05 -9.86 5.27
CA ILE A 85 5.05 -8.81 5.50
C ILE A 85 5.74 -9.00 6.85
N ASN A 86 4.97 -9.23 7.92
CA ASN A 86 5.52 -9.40 9.27
C ASN A 86 6.42 -10.64 9.36
N GLU A 87 6.04 -11.74 8.71
CA GLU A 87 6.84 -12.97 8.66
C GLU A 87 8.21 -12.73 8.00
N ASP A 88 8.23 -12.03 6.85
CA ASP A 88 9.48 -11.68 6.16
C ASP A 88 10.34 -10.71 6.97
N CYS A 89 9.74 -9.79 7.76
CA CYS A 89 10.48 -8.90 8.65
C CYS A 89 11.07 -9.62 9.87
N MET A 90 10.50 -10.74 10.32
CA MET A 90 10.97 -11.48 11.50
C MET A 90 11.96 -12.60 11.17
N ARG A 91 11.96 -13.11 9.94
CA ARG A 91 12.86 -14.19 9.51
C ARG A 91 14.19 -13.65 8.99
N PRO A 92 15.27 -14.47 9.05
CA PRO A 92 16.48 -14.16 8.28
C PRO A 92 16.14 -14.02 6.80
N THR A 93 16.54 -12.91 6.19
CA THR A 93 16.38 -12.64 4.76
C THR A 93 17.73 -12.26 4.17
N ASN A 94 17.90 -12.45 2.86
CA ASN A 94 19.09 -12.00 2.14
C ASN A 94 19.14 -10.48 1.96
N ALA A 95 18.07 -9.77 2.30
CA ALA A 95 17.99 -8.31 2.27
C ALA A 95 18.30 -7.68 3.64
N PRO A 96 18.97 -6.52 3.67
CA PRO A 96 19.16 -5.73 4.87
C PRO A 96 17.81 -5.29 5.49
N MET A 97 17.75 -5.23 6.83
CA MET A 97 16.55 -4.78 7.54
C MET A 97 16.08 -3.39 7.10
N ARG A 98 17.00 -2.48 6.76
CA ARG A 98 16.67 -1.14 6.25
C ARG A 98 15.85 -1.21 4.96
N LEU A 99 16.14 -2.18 4.08
CA LEU A 99 15.40 -2.37 2.84
C LEU A 99 13.97 -2.86 3.13
N LEU A 100 13.82 -3.81 4.04
CA LEU A 100 12.50 -4.30 4.47
C LEU A 100 11.67 -3.17 5.08
N GLN A 101 12.27 -2.34 5.94
CA GLN A 101 11.61 -1.20 6.55
C GLN A 101 11.09 -0.18 5.52
N GLN A 102 11.86 0.08 4.45
CA GLN A 102 11.40 0.94 3.35
C GLN A 102 10.19 0.35 2.63
N ILE A 103 10.18 -0.96 2.37
CA ILE A 103 9.03 -1.64 1.76
C ILE A 103 7.82 -1.53 2.68
N VAL A 104 7.97 -1.81 3.97
CA VAL A 104 6.89 -1.67 4.97
C VAL A 104 6.34 -0.24 5.00
N ASN A 105 7.22 0.76 5.05
CA ASN A 105 6.81 2.16 5.09
C ASN A 105 6.05 2.56 3.82
N LEU A 106 6.46 2.05 2.65
CA LEU A 106 5.73 2.28 1.40
C LEU A 106 4.31 1.68 1.44
N VAL A 107 4.15 0.49 2.02
CA VAL A 107 2.82 -0.13 2.18
C VAL A 107 1.98 0.66 3.18
N ARG A 108 2.57 1.14 4.29
CA ARG A 108 1.87 1.98 5.30
C ARG A 108 1.32 3.29 4.74
N VAL A 109 1.90 3.82 3.65
CA VAL A 109 1.31 5.00 2.98
C VAL A 109 -0.14 4.74 2.59
N THR A 110 -0.52 3.51 2.26
CA THR A 110 -1.92 3.17 1.92
C THR A 110 -2.87 3.39 3.10
N GLU A 111 -2.43 3.21 4.34
CA GLU A 111 -3.23 3.47 5.53
C GLU A 111 -3.43 4.97 5.74
N VAL A 112 -2.44 5.79 5.36
CA VAL A 112 -2.54 7.26 5.45
C VAL A 112 -3.40 7.82 4.32
N THR A 113 -3.24 7.31 3.09
CA THR A 113 -3.92 7.86 1.91
C THR A 113 -5.33 7.32 1.68
N TYR A 114 -5.67 6.18 2.27
CA TYR A 114 -6.97 5.53 2.06
C TYR A 114 -7.68 5.10 3.37
N GLY A 115 -7.07 5.38 4.53
CA GLY A 115 -7.58 4.92 5.84
C GLY A 115 -8.88 5.57 6.30
N HIS A 116 -9.27 6.71 5.71
CA HIS A 116 -10.54 7.37 5.98
C HIS A 116 -11.66 6.95 4.99
N ASN A 117 -11.46 5.84 4.26
CA ASN A 117 -12.34 5.38 3.18
C ASN A 117 -12.56 6.42 2.08
N ASP A 118 -11.56 7.28 1.85
CA ASP A 118 -11.54 8.29 0.79
C ASP A 118 -10.27 8.15 -0.06
N ASP A 119 -10.37 8.52 -1.35
CA ASP A 119 -9.20 8.58 -2.22
C ASP A 119 -8.44 9.88 -1.96
N ALA A 120 -7.74 9.92 -0.83
CA ALA A 120 -6.97 11.10 -0.44
C ALA A 120 -5.75 11.32 -1.35
N TYR A 121 -5.33 10.32 -2.12
CA TYR A 121 -4.26 10.47 -3.08
C TYR A 121 -4.69 11.35 -4.27
N THR A 122 -5.88 11.10 -4.82
CA THR A 122 -6.44 11.88 -5.95
C THR A 122 -7.14 13.16 -5.48
N ILE A 123 -7.87 13.10 -4.37
CA ILE A 123 -8.61 14.21 -3.78
C ILE A 123 -8.05 14.46 -2.36
N PRO A 124 -7.00 15.29 -2.21
CA PRO A 124 -6.19 15.35 -1.00
C PRO A 124 -6.83 16.14 0.16
N GLN A 125 -8.15 16.05 0.31
CA GLN A 125 -8.86 16.80 1.34
C GLN A 125 -8.44 16.36 2.74
N SER A 126 -8.33 15.06 2.98
CA SER A 126 -7.87 14.48 4.26
C SER A 126 -6.35 14.49 4.42
N LEU A 127 -5.57 14.49 3.33
CA LEU A 127 -4.11 14.62 3.38
C LEU A 127 -3.61 16.04 3.64
N LYS A 128 -4.41 17.06 3.32
CA LYS A 128 -4.01 18.46 3.41
C LYS A 128 -3.52 18.85 4.81
N ASP A 129 -4.20 18.37 5.84
CA ASP A 129 -3.85 18.67 7.23
C ASP A 129 -2.50 18.02 7.61
N TYR A 130 -2.29 16.75 7.23
CA TYR A 130 -1.00 16.07 7.43
C TYR A 130 0.15 16.79 6.72
N VAL A 131 -0.04 17.20 5.46
CA VAL A 131 0.99 17.93 4.69
C VAL A 131 1.30 19.28 5.35
N THR A 132 0.27 19.98 5.82
CA THR A 132 0.43 21.27 6.50
C THR A 132 1.22 21.11 7.80
N LEU A 133 0.85 20.14 8.64
CA LEU A 133 1.55 19.85 9.90
C LEU A 133 3.00 19.39 9.70
N LEU A 134 3.29 18.62 8.64
CA LEU A 134 4.63 18.06 8.41
C LEU A 134 5.59 19.04 7.74
N TYR A 135 5.10 19.90 6.85
CA TYR A 135 5.95 20.69 5.95
C TYR A 135 5.74 22.20 6.03
N VAL A 136 4.66 22.68 6.63
CA VAL A 136 4.33 24.11 6.69
C VAL A 136 4.42 24.64 8.12
N GLU A 137 3.81 23.95 9.06
CA GLU A 137 3.78 24.37 10.46
C GLU A 137 5.07 23.97 11.19
N LYS A 138 5.52 24.84 12.09
CA LYS A 138 6.65 24.54 12.99
C LYS A 138 6.10 23.91 14.25
N VAL A 139 6.79 22.88 14.75
CA VAL A 139 6.52 22.33 16.08
C VAL A 139 6.70 23.46 17.11
N PRO A 140 5.67 23.79 17.91
CA PRO A 140 5.83 24.78 18.97
C PRO A 140 6.89 24.32 19.96
N MET A 141 7.89 25.17 20.21
CA MET A 141 8.82 24.93 21.30
C MET A 141 8.23 25.50 22.58
N CYS A 142 8.11 24.69 23.63
CA CYS A 142 7.80 25.20 24.95
C CYS A 142 8.96 26.08 25.43
N GLU A 143 8.66 27.30 25.89
CA GLU A 143 9.61 28.16 26.61
C GLU A 143 9.95 27.58 27.99
#